data_AF-A0A1X0RMN9-F1
#
_entry.id   AF-A0A1X0RMN9-F1
#
_cell.length_a   1.000
_cell.length_b   1.000
_cell.length_c   1.000
_cell.angle_alpha   90.00
_cell.angle_beta   90.00
_cell.angle_gamma   90.00
#
_symmetry.space_group_name_H-M   'P 1'
#
loop_
_entity.id
_entity.type
_entity.pdbx_description
1 polymer ?
#
loop_
_entity_poly.entity_id
_entity_poly.type
_entity_poly.pdbx_seq_one_letter_code
_entity_poly.pdbx_strand_id
1 'polypeptide(L)' 'EKHFSEAIKKYTEAIELNDRVASYYTNRAFCHLKLEAYGYAISDADKALEIDPNF' A
#
# COMPACT_ATOMS: atom_id res chain seq x y z
N GLU A 1 13.36 5.87 -14.36
CA GLU A 1 11.91 6.18 -14.22
C GLU A 1 11.41 5.67 -12.88
N LYS A 2 10.28 6.18 -12.38
CA LYS A 2 9.65 5.63 -11.17
C LYS A 2 8.52 4.69 -11.58
N HIS A 3 8.69 3.39 -11.37
CA HIS A 3 7.75 2.36 -11.82
C HIS A 3 6.67 2.07 -10.76
N PHE A 4 5.84 3.06 -10.45
CA PHE A 4 4.82 2.95 -9.39
C PHE A 4 3.80 1.83 -9.65
N SER A 5 3.39 1.63 -10.90
CA SER A 5 2.44 0.56 -11.25
C SER A 5 3.02 -0.84 -11.04
N GLU A 6 4.33 -1.02 -11.24
CA GLU A 6 5.01 -2.29 -10.97
C GLU A 6 5.19 -2.51 -9.46
N ALA A 7 5.55 -1.45 -8.73
CA ALA A 7 5.62 -1.49 -7.27
C ALA A 7 4.27 -1.87 -6.65
N ILE A 8 3.15 -1.34 -7.15
CA ILE A 8 1.79 -1.72 -6.71
C ILE A 8 1.56 -3.22 -6.89
N LYS A 9 1.95 -3.80 -8.02
CA LYS A 9 1.84 -5.25 -8.25
C LYS A 9 2.67 -6.03 -7.23
N LYS A 10 3.90 -5.63 -6.97
CA LYS A 10 4.77 -6.29 -5.99
C LYS A 10 4.28 -6.18 -4.56
N TYR A 11 3.75 -5.04 -4.14
CA TYR A 11 3.12 -4.93 -2.82
C TYR A 11 1.82 -5.74 -2.74
N THR A 12 1.07 -5.86 -3.84
CA THR A 12 -0.12 -6.71 -3.89
C THR A 12 0.24 -8.18 -3.71
N GLU A 13 1.24 -8.69 -4.44
CA GLU A 13 1.79 -10.03 -4.25
C GLU A 13 2.26 -10.25 -2.79
N ALA A 14 2.95 -9.26 -2.20
CA ALA A 14 3.42 -9.35 -0.81
C ALA A 14 2.27 -9.39 0.20
N ILE A 15 1.20 -8.63 -0.03
CA ILE A 15 -0.01 -8.61 0.80
C ILE A 15 -0.78 -9.93 0.69
N GLU A 16 -0.87 -10.51 -0.49
CA GLU A 16 -1.47 -11.85 -0.69
C GLU A 16 -0.71 -12.94 0.08
N LEU A 17 0.61 -12.80 0.22
CA LEU A 17 1.45 -13.72 0.99
C LEU A 17 1.37 -13.46 2.51
N ASN A 18 1.34 -12.20 2.94
CA ASN A 18 1.19 -11.82 4.33
C ASN A 18 0.50 -10.45 4.45
N ASP A 19 -0.77 -10.49 4.85
CA ASP A 19 -1.65 -9.33 4.96
C ASP A 19 -1.51 -8.58 6.30
N ARG A 20 -0.60 -9.00 7.20
CA ARG A 20 -0.39 -8.41 8.53
C ARG A 20 0.82 -7.48 8.63
N VAL A 21 1.37 -7.05 7.50
CA VAL A 21 2.52 -6.16 7.47
C VAL A 21 2.07 -4.77 7.04
N ALA A 22 1.90 -3.86 8.01
CA ALA A 22 1.40 -2.49 7.76
C ALA A 22 2.25 -1.73 6.71
N SER A 23 3.56 -1.95 6.69
CA SER A 23 4.46 -1.29 5.73
C SER A 23 4.21 -1.68 4.27
N TYR A 24 3.60 -2.83 3.97
CA TYR A 24 3.23 -3.16 2.59
C TYR A 24 2.10 -2.27 2.09
N TYR A 25 1.10 -2.04 2.93
CA TYR A 25 -0.02 -1.17 2.61
C TYR A 25 0.43 0.29 2.50
N THR A 26 1.23 0.82 3.43
CA THR A 26 1.66 2.23 3.35
C THR A 26 2.56 2.52 2.14
N ASN A 27 3.42 1.57 1.76
CA ASN A 27 4.22 1.71 0.55
C ASN A 27 3.37 1.60 -0.74
N ARG A 28 2.34 0.74 -0.75
CA ARG A 28 1.38 0.66 -1.85
C ARG A 28 0.50 1.91 -1.94
N ALA A 29 0.08 2.45 -0.80
CA ALA A 29 -0.63 3.73 -0.68
C ALA A 29 0.19 4.87 -1.27
N PHE A 30 1.49 4.95 -0.93
CA PHE A 30 2.38 5.95 -1.51
C PHE A 30 2.46 5.85 -3.03
N CYS A 31 2.51 4.64 -3.59
CA CYS A 31 2.49 4.44 -5.03
C CYS A 31 1.16 4.92 -5.65
N HIS A 32 0.02 4.61 -5.00
CA HIS A 32 -1.29 5.11 -5.40
C HIS A 32 -1.37 6.65 -5.35
N LEU A 33 -0.81 7.29 -4.33
CA LEU A 33 -0.72 8.77 -4.26
C LEU A 33 0.06 9.36 -5.43
N LYS A 34 1.15 8.71 -5.85
CA LYS A 34 1.96 9.17 -7.00
C LYS A 34 1.28 8.97 -8.36
N LEU A 35 0.27 8.11 -8.42
CA LEU A 35 -0.58 7.89 -9.58
C LEU A 35 -1.95 8.59 -9.44
N GLU A 36 -2.11 9.45 -8.44
CA GLU A 36 -3.36 10.18 -8.16
C GLU A 36 -4.59 9.27 -7.92
N ALA A 37 -4.33 8.02 -7.55
CA ALA A 37 -5.33 7.00 -7.23
C ALA A 37 -5.75 7.09 -5.75
N TYR A 38 -6.28 8.25 -5.35
CA TYR A 38 -6.45 8.61 -3.93
C TYR A 38 -7.35 7.65 -3.13
N GLY A 39 -8.42 7.13 -3.73
CA GLY A 39 -9.32 6.18 -3.05
C GLY A 39 -8.59 4.90 -2.62
N TYR A 40 -7.71 4.37 -3.48
CA TYR A 40 -6.89 3.21 -3.15
C TYR A 40 -5.84 3.54 -2.08
N ALA A 41 -5.25 4.74 -2.15
CA ALA A 41 -4.29 5.18 -1.13
C ALA A 41 -4.92 5.29 0.26
N ILE A 42 -6.13 5.84 0.37
CA ILE A 42 -6.87 5.92 1.64
C ILE A 42 -7.17 4.51 2.17
N SER A 43 -7.69 3.63 1.32
CA SER A 43 -7.99 2.25 1.73
C SER A 43 -6.77 1.50 2.25
N ASP A 44 -5.60 1.68 1.62
CA ASP A 44 -4.36 1.08 2.09
C ASP A 44 -3.86 1.71 3.40
N ALA A 45 -3.99 3.04 3.56
CA ALA A 45 -3.61 3.73 4.79
C ALA A 45 -4.49 3.30 5.97
N ASP A 46 -5.81 3.20 5.78
CA ASP A 46 -6.74 2.69 6.79
C ASP A 46 -6.37 1.26 7.19
N LYS A 47 -6.05 0.41 6.21
CA LYS A 47 -5.64 -0.97 6.49
C LYS A 47 -4.33 -1.06 7.26
N ALA A 48 -3.38 -0.18 6.98
CA ALA A 48 -2.14 -0.10 7.75
C ALA A 48 -2.40 0.23 9.22
N LEU A 49 -3.29 1.20 9.49
CA LEU A 49 -3.68 1.59 10.86
C LEU A 49 -4.51 0.51 11.58
N GLU A 50 -5.30 -0.28 10.86
CA GLU A 50 -5.96 -1.46 11.44
C GLU A 50 -4.95 -2.51 11.93
N ILE A 51 -3.82 -2.66 11.22
CA ILE A 51 -2.78 -3.64 11.53
C ILE A 51 -1.86 -3.13 12.64
N ASP A 52 -1.39 -1.90 12.50
CA ASP A 52 -0.56 -1.20 13.48
C ASP A 52 -1.12 0.20 13.73
N PRO A 53 -1.90 0.39 14.80
CA PRO A 53 -2.49 1.68 15.13
C PRO A 53 -1.48 2.80 15.42
N ASN A 54 -0.19 2.49 15.59
CA ASN A 54 0.87 3.45 15.85
C ASN A 54 1.77 3.73 14.64
N PHE A 55 1.41 3.22 13.45
CA PHE A 55 2.19 3.37 12.23
C PHE A 55 2.40 4.83 11.80
#